data_AF-A0A6A6L5Y8-F1
#
_entry.id   AF-A0A6A6L5Y8-F1
#
_cell.length_a   1.000
_cell.length_b   1.000
_cell.length_c   1.000
_cell.angle_alpha   90.00
_cell.angle_beta   90.00
_cell.angle_gamma   90.00
#
_symmetry.space_group_name_H-M   'P 1'
#
loop_
_entity.id
_entity.type
_entity.pdbx_description
1 polymer ?
#
loop_
_entity_poly.entity_id
_entity_poly.type
_entity_poly.pdbx_seq_one_letter_code
_entity_poly.pdbx_strand_id
1 'polypeptide(L)'
;MFVGDSLSLNQWQSLTCMLHVWVPNSRTTVIRKDGLSSVTFEEYGVKILLYRAPFLVDLVNDKDGTILKLDSIYGGRAWAGMDMLIFNTWHWWTHTGRTQPWSYMQEGNKKYKDMNRLIAFYKGLTTWARWVDRTVDPSKTKVFFQGISPTHYEGKDWNQPTKSCTGETQPFFGTSYPAGTPMAWVVVNRVLSRIKKPVDLLDVTTLSQYRKDAHPSAYSGDHKADCSHWCLPGLPDAWNQLLYAALFA
;
A
#
# COMPACT_ATOMS: atom_id res chain seq x y z
N MET A 1 10.11 -8.01 -0.92
CA MET A 1 8.83 -8.17 -1.63
C MET A 1 7.88 -7.08 -1.17
N PHE A 2 7.30 -6.35 -2.11
CA PHE A 2 6.19 -5.44 -1.88
C PHE A 2 4.88 -6.24 -1.91
N VAL A 3 4.01 -6.04 -0.93
CA VAL A 3 2.75 -6.78 -0.78
C VAL A 3 1.63 -5.81 -0.45
N GLY A 4 0.65 -5.70 -1.34
CA GLY A 4 -0.44 -4.78 -1.08
C GLY A 4 -1.28 -4.41 -2.27
N ASP A 5 -1.80 -3.18 -2.23
CA ASP A 5 -2.64 -2.61 -3.28
C ASP A 5 -1.81 -1.96 -4.40
N SER A 6 -2.43 -1.13 -5.23
CA SER A 6 -1.77 -0.49 -6.36
C SER A 6 -0.66 0.49 -5.95
N LEU A 7 -0.62 0.94 -4.69
CA LEU A 7 0.46 1.81 -4.22
C LEU A 7 1.74 1.02 -3.93
N SER A 8 1.64 -0.28 -3.59
CA SER A 8 2.80 -1.19 -3.60
C SER A 8 3.41 -1.29 -4.99
N LEU A 9 2.60 -1.33 -6.05
CA LEU A 9 3.11 -1.28 -7.43
C LEU A 9 3.83 0.03 -7.70
N ASN A 10 3.25 1.16 -7.26
CA ASN A 10 3.81 2.49 -7.48
C ASN A 10 5.19 2.64 -6.80
N GLN A 11 5.31 2.20 -5.53
CA GLN A 11 6.57 2.22 -4.80
C GLN A 11 7.60 1.21 -5.35
N TRP A 12 7.14 0.02 -5.76
CA TRP A 12 8.00 -0.99 -6.39
C TRP A 12 8.60 -0.51 -7.72
N GLN A 13 7.80 0.16 -8.56
CA GLN A 13 8.28 0.76 -9.81
C GLN A 13 9.31 1.85 -9.53
N SER A 14 9.03 2.75 -8.57
CA SER A 14 9.97 3.77 -8.13
C SER A 14 11.31 3.18 -7.70
N LEU A 15 11.30 2.21 -6.78
CA LEU A 15 12.54 1.59 -6.28
C LEU A 15 13.33 0.92 -7.41
N THR A 16 12.62 0.23 -8.31
CA THR A 16 13.23 -0.40 -9.48
C THR A 16 13.94 0.63 -10.35
N CYS A 17 13.31 1.77 -10.64
CA CYS A 17 13.92 2.86 -11.41
C CYS A 17 15.13 3.46 -10.68
N MET A 18 15.01 3.73 -9.38
CA MET A 18 16.11 4.28 -8.57
C MET A 18 17.34 3.38 -8.58
N LEU A 19 17.15 2.07 -8.42
CA LEU A 19 18.23 1.10 -8.48
C LEU A 19 18.81 0.96 -9.88
N HIS A 20 17.97 0.95 -10.92
CA HIS A 20 18.44 0.90 -12.31
C HIS A 20 19.32 2.11 -12.66
N VAL A 21 18.98 3.31 -12.21
CA VAL A 21 19.82 4.50 -12.40
C VAL A 21 21.17 4.39 -11.69
N TRP A 22 21.21 3.73 -10.53
CA TRP A 22 22.45 3.55 -9.76
C TRP A 22 23.37 2.48 -10.35
N VAL A 23 22.80 1.43 -10.97
CA VAL A 23 23.53 0.36 -11.66
C VAL A 23 23.04 0.20 -13.10
N PRO A 24 23.26 1.19 -13.98
CA PRO A 24 22.65 1.23 -15.33
C PRO A 24 23.14 0.10 -16.24
N ASN A 25 24.33 -0.44 -15.97
CA ASN A 25 24.94 -1.52 -16.75
C ASN A 25 24.62 -2.91 -16.20
N SER A 26 23.91 -3.01 -15.06
CA SER A 26 23.49 -4.30 -14.50
C SER A 26 22.42 -4.92 -15.39
N ARG A 27 22.60 -6.19 -15.75
CA ARG A 27 21.60 -6.95 -16.47
C ARG A 27 20.37 -7.14 -15.58
N THR A 28 19.22 -6.74 -16.12
CA THR A 28 17.94 -6.85 -15.44
C THR A 28 17.02 -7.85 -16.13
N THR A 29 16.46 -8.77 -15.34
CA THR A 29 15.42 -9.70 -15.80
C THR A 29 14.08 -9.32 -15.18
N VAL A 30 13.06 -9.13 -16.03
CA VAL A 30 11.70 -8.78 -15.60
C VAL A 30 10.75 -9.93 -15.88
N ILE A 31 10.01 -10.37 -14.85
CA ILE A 31 8.99 -11.41 -14.97
C ILE A 31 7.67 -10.82 -14.50
N ARG A 32 6.59 -11.06 -15.26
CA ARG A 32 5.22 -10.74 -14.87
C ARG A 32 4.36 -11.97 -15.13
N LYS A 33 3.98 -12.68 -14.09
CA LYS A 33 3.18 -13.92 -14.20
C LYS A 33 2.26 -14.09 -13.00
N ASP A 34 0.99 -14.41 -13.26
CA ASP A 34 0.00 -14.86 -12.25
C ASP A 34 -0.07 -14.00 -10.98
N GLY A 35 -0.05 -12.66 -11.12
CA GLY A 35 -0.14 -11.72 -9.99
C GLY A 35 1.17 -11.47 -9.24
N LEU A 36 2.25 -12.15 -9.61
CA LEU A 36 3.62 -11.90 -9.15
C LEU A 36 4.43 -11.20 -10.25
N SER A 37 4.99 -10.06 -9.91
CA SER A 37 5.99 -9.39 -10.74
C SER A 37 7.35 -9.43 -10.05
N SER A 38 8.43 -9.55 -10.82
CA SER A 38 9.78 -9.44 -10.29
C SER A 38 10.71 -8.68 -11.22
N VAL A 39 11.60 -7.90 -10.65
CA VAL A 39 12.81 -7.41 -11.31
C VAL A 39 14.01 -7.99 -10.58
N THR A 40 14.92 -8.63 -11.32
CA THR A 40 16.17 -9.17 -10.79
C THR A 40 17.34 -8.37 -11.35
N PHE A 41 18.22 -7.87 -10.47
CA PHE A 41 19.52 -7.30 -10.83
C PHE A 41 20.55 -8.44 -10.72
N GLU A 42 20.91 -9.02 -11.87
CA GLU A 42 21.55 -10.34 -11.93
C GLU A 42 22.93 -10.37 -11.27
N GLU A 43 23.75 -9.34 -11.49
CA GLU A 43 25.11 -9.24 -10.94
C GLU A 43 25.13 -9.19 -9.41
N TYR A 44 24.05 -8.70 -8.80
CA TYR A 44 23.93 -8.56 -7.35
C TYR A 44 23.12 -9.70 -6.71
N GLY A 45 22.48 -10.56 -7.52
CA GLY A 45 21.53 -11.55 -7.01
C GLY A 45 20.32 -10.93 -6.29
N VAL A 46 20.04 -9.64 -6.50
CA VAL A 46 18.95 -8.91 -5.82
C VAL A 46 17.66 -9.06 -6.62
N LYS A 47 16.62 -9.58 -5.99
CA LYS A 47 15.30 -9.78 -6.60
C LYS A 47 14.22 -8.96 -5.89
N ILE A 48 13.59 -8.05 -6.62
CA ILE A 48 12.53 -7.19 -6.12
C ILE A 48 11.19 -7.72 -6.60
N LEU A 49 10.42 -8.28 -5.67
CA LEU A 49 9.12 -8.90 -5.94
C LEU A 49 7.99 -7.94 -5.62
N LEU A 50 6.92 -7.99 -6.42
CA LEU A 50 5.61 -7.37 -6.14
C LEU A 50 4.55 -8.46 -6.14
N TYR A 51 3.83 -8.58 -5.03
CA TYR A 51 2.71 -9.50 -4.84
C TYR A 51 1.42 -8.71 -4.61
N ARG A 52 0.43 -8.86 -5.49
CA ARG A 52 -0.84 -8.12 -5.36
C ARG A 52 -1.75 -8.77 -4.33
N ALA A 53 -1.94 -8.10 -3.20
CA ALA A 53 -2.84 -8.49 -2.13
C ALA A 53 -3.51 -7.24 -1.54
N PRO A 54 -4.46 -6.60 -2.27
CA PRO A 54 -4.93 -5.25 -1.94
C PRO A 54 -5.55 -5.12 -0.55
N PHE A 55 -6.10 -6.20 0.00
CA PHE A 55 -6.66 -6.25 1.35
C PHE A 55 -5.78 -6.98 2.36
N LEU A 56 -4.66 -7.57 1.92
CA LEU A 56 -3.83 -8.57 2.61
C LEU A 56 -4.57 -9.87 2.99
N VAL A 57 -5.83 -9.77 3.39
CA VAL A 57 -6.74 -10.88 3.64
C VAL A 57 -7.38 -11.41 2.36
N ASP A 58 -7.93 -12.61 2.44
CA ASP A 58 -8.36 -13.36 1.25
C ASP A 58 -9.70 -12.86 0.67
N LEU A 59 -9.75 -12.78 -0.65
CA LEU A 59 -11.00 -12.78 -1.43
C LEU A 59 -11.27 -14.20 -1.93
N VAL A 60 -12.44 -14.74 -1.60
CA VAL A 60 -12.82 -16.11 -1.94
C VAL A 60 -14.13 -16.10 -2.71
N ASN A 61 -14.20 -16.85 -3.80
CA ASN A 61 -15.45 -17.04 -4.52
C ASN A 61 -16.32 -18.06 -3.78
N ASP A 62 -17.55 -17.66 -3.46
CA ASP A 62 -18.60 -18.50 -2.88
C ASP A 62 -19.81 -18.53 -3.83
N LYS A 63 -20.77 -19.43 -3.59
CA LYS A 63 -21.97 -19.59 -4.43
C LYS A 63 -22.77 -18.30 -4.57
N ASP A 64 -22.80 -17.48 -3.52
CA ASP A 64 -23.55 -16.21 -3.50
C ASP A 64 -22.73 -15.00 -3.98
N GLY A 65 -21.49 -15.22 -4.44
CA GLY A 65 -20.57 -14.18 -4.90
C GLY A 65 -19.26 -14.13 -4.11
N THR A 66 -18.41 -13.15 -4.42
CA THR A 66 -17.09 -13.01 -3.80
C THR A 66 -17.19 -12.53 -2.35
N ILE A 67 -16.45 -13.19 -1.45
CA ILE A 67 -16.40 -12.89 -0.02
C ILE A 67 -15.02 -12.35 0.34
N LEU A 68 -14.98 -11.18 0.98
CA LEU A 68 -13.78 -10.69 1.67
C LEU A 68 -13.73 -11.32 3.07
N LYS A 69 -12.84 -12.28 3.27
CA LYS A 69 -12.66 -12.98 4.55
C LYS A 69 -11.67 -12.23 5.43
N LEU A 70 -12.18 -11.48 6.42
CA LEU A 70 -11.39 -10.58 7.26
C LEU A 70 -10.43 -11.31 8.23
N ASP A 71 -10.61 -12.62 8.41
CA ASP A 71 -9.87 -13.48 9.35
C ASP A 71 -9.02 -14.56 8.67
N SER A 72 -8.76 -14.43 7.36
CA SER A 72 -8.00 -15.40 6.58
C SER A 72 -6.90 -14.75 5.72
N ILE A 73 -5.70 -15.35 5.73
CA ILE A 73 -4.54 -14.96 4.91
C ILE A 73 -3.87 -16.23 4.35
N TYR A 74 -4.51 -16.88 3.40
CA TYR A 74 -3.97 -18.04 2.68
C TYR A 74 -2.83 -17.63 1.75
N GLY A 75 -2.92 -16.43 1.16
CA GLY A 75 -1.88 -15.83 0.33
C GLY A 75 -0.55 -15.61 1.07
N GLY A 76 -0.57 -15.54 2.40
CA GLY A 76 0.60 -15.32 3.24
C GLY A 76 1.72 -16.34 3.08
N ARG A 77 1.42 -17.54 2.58
CA ARG A 77 2.44 -18.56 2.27
C ARG A 77 3.44 -18.11 1.20
N ALA A 78 3.04 -17.21 0.30
CA ALA A 78 3.93 -16.65 -0.71
C ALA A 78 4.92 -15.62 -0.14
N TRP A 79 4.64 -15.07 1.04
CA TRP A 79 5.46 -14.02 1.68
C TRP A 79 6.45 -14.60 2.68
N ALA A 80 6.15 -15.77 3.23
CA ALA A 80 7.00 -16.44 4.20
C ALA A 80 8.38 -16.76 3.60
N GLY A 81 9.45 -16.48 4.35
CA GLY A 81 10.82 -16.73 3.94
C GLY A 81 11.46 -15.63 3.09
N MET A 82 10.78 -14.52 2.82
CA MET A 82 11.40 -13.34 2.19
C MET A 82 12.34 -12.63 3.16
N ASP A 83 13.47 -12.11 2.66
CA ASP A 83 14.42 -11.35 3.49
C ASP A 83 13.84 -9.99 3.94
N MET A 84 13.00 -9.40 3.10
CA MET A 84 12.35 -8.12 3.35
C MET A 84 10.91 -8.12 2.84
N LEU A 85 9.98 -7.68 3.67
CA LEU A 85 8.56 -7.52 3.34
C LEU A 85 8.15 -6.05 3.53
N ILE A 86 7.56 -5.45 2.50
CA ILE A 86 7.02 -4.09 2.54
C ILE A 86 5.53 -4.19 2.26
N PHE A 87 4.73 -4.03 3.31
CA PHE A 87 3.28 -4.13 3.22
C PHE A 87 2.64 -2.76 3.04
N ASN A 88 1.55 -2.68 2.29
CA ASN A 88 0.64 -1.54 2.33
C ASN A 88 -0.79 -2.02 2.06
N THR A 89 -1.79 -1.30 2.56
CA THR A 89 -3.18 -1.57 2.21
C THR A 89 -4.10 -0.45 2.71
N TRP A 90 -4.85 0.20 1.82
CA TRP A 90 -5.92 1.13 2.21
C TRP A 90 -6.89 1.45 1.08
N HIS A 91 -6.38 1.81 -0.11
CA HIS A 91 -7.19 2.43 -1.16
C HIS A 91 -8.36 1.55 -1.62
N TRP A 92 -8.16 0.24 -1.63
CA TRP A 92 -9.18 -0.70 -2.05
C TRP A 92 -10.29 -0.91 -1.00
N TRP A 93 -10.01 -0.66 0.29
CA TRP A 93 -11.01 -0.78 1.36
C TRP A 93 -12.11 0.25 1.24
N THR A 94 -11.86 1.37 0.58
CA THR A 94 -12.83 2.46 0.40
C THR A 94 -13.69 2.28 -0.85
N HIS A 95 -13.47 1.24 -1.65
CA HIS A 95 -14.28 0.97 -2.84
C HIS A 95 -15.72 0.63 -2.47
N THR A 96 -16.67 1.17 -3.25
CA THR A 96 -18.12 0.98 -3.07
C THR A 96 -18.80 0.81 -4.42
N GLY A 97 -19.98 0.20 -4.45
CA GLY A 97 -20.75 0.05 -5.69
C GLY A 97 -20.00 -0.81 -6.71
N ARG A 98 -19.86 -0.32 -7.95
CA ARG A 98 -19.27 -1.11 -9.07
C ARG A 98 -17.78 -1.40 -8.90
N THR A 99 -17.05 -0.61 -8.12
CA THR A 99 -15.61 -0.82 -7.89
C THR A 99 -15.32 -1.73 -6.69
N GLN A 100 -16.36 -2.11 -5.94
CA GLN A 100 -16.24 -3.00 -4.79
C GLN A 100 -16.04 -4.45 -5.27
N PRO A 101 -14.90 -5.10 -4.97
CA PRO A 101 -14.60 -6.44 -5.46
C PRO A 101 -15.22 -7.57 -4.64
N TRP A 102 -16.02 -7.25 -3.61
CA TRP A 102 -16.71 -8.24 -2.78
C TRP A 102 -18.22 -8.01 -2.76
N SER A 103 -18.97 -9.11 -2.71
CA SER A 103 -20.42 -9.13 -2.49
C SER A 103 -20.78 -9.14 -1.00
N TYR A 104 -19.88 -9.70 -0.17
CA TYR A 104 -20.04 -9.86 1.27
C TYR A 104 -18.68 -9.74 1.98
N MET A 105 -18.71 -9.35 3.26
CA MET A 105 -17.59 -9.49 4.18
C MET A 105 -17.88 -10.59 5.20
N GLN A 106 -16.85 -11.33 5.62
CA GLN A 106 -17.01 -12.41 6.58
C GLN A 106 -15.95 -12.36 7.68
N GLU A 107 -16.37 -12.67 8.91
CA GLU A 107 -15.50 -12.94 10.07
C GLU A 107 -16.07 -14.14 10.83
N GLY A 108 -15.27 -15.20 10.98
CA GLY A 108 -15.72 -16.49 11.47
C GLY A 108 -16.89 -17.02 10.63
N ASN A 109 -17.99 -17.35 11.31
CA ASN A 109 -19.21 -17.83 10.67
C ASN A 109 -20.22 -16.73 10.34
N LYS A 110 -19.88 -15.45 10.59
CA LYS A 110 -20.80 -14.31 10.36
C LYS A 110 -20.52 -13.68 9.00
N LYS A 111 -21.54 -13.67 8.13
CA LYS A 111 -21.53 -13.07 6.80
C LYS A 111 -22.31 -11.75 6.85
N TYR A 112 -21.70 -10.68 6.34
CA TYR A 112 -22.24 -9.33 6.31
C TYR A 112 -22.38 -8.88 4.87
N LYS A 113 -23.50 -8.25 4.50
CA LYS A 113 -23.63 -7.65 3.16
C LYS A 113 -22.58 -6.57 2.95
N ASP A 114 -22.39 -5.76 3.98
CA ASP A 114 -21.33 -4.76 4.00
C ASP A 114 -20.94 -4.39 5.44
N MET A 115 -19.84 -3.67 5.61
CA MET A 115 -19.33 -3.23 6.90
C MET A 115 -18.71 -1.83 6.81
N ASN A 116 -18.74 -1.09 7.92
CA ASN A 116 -17.97 0.15 8.05
C ASN A 116 -16.50 -0.08 7.68
N ARG A 117 -15.94 0.77 6.80
CA ARG A 117 -14.62 0.55 6.20
C ARG A 117 -13.49 0.53 7.22
N LEU A 118 -13.55 1.38 8.24
CA LEU A 118 -12.54 1.42 9.31
C LEU A 118 -12.63 0.18 10.21
N ILE A 119 -13.84 -0.33 10.46
CA ILE A 119 -14.03 -1.58 11.23
C ILE A 119 -13.50 -2.78 10.44
N ALA A 120 -13.84 -2.88 9.15
CA ALA A 120 -13.37 -3.94 8.28
C ALA A 120 -11.83 -3.90 8.15
N PHE A 121 -11.28 -2.71 7.91
CA PHE A 121 -9.83 -2.49 7.82
C PHE A 121 -9.11 -2.88 9.11
N TYR A 122 -9.61 -2.44 10.27
CA TYR A 122 -9.05 -2.82 11.56
C TYR A 122 -9.07 -4.34 11.78
N LYS A 123 -10.15 -5.03 11.42
CA LYS A 123 -10.26 -6.50 11.53
C LYS A 123 -9.24 -7.20 10.63
N GLY A 124 -9.21 -6.85 9.34
CA GLY A 124 -8.28 -7.45 8.39
C GLY A 124 -6.82 -7.19 8.74
N LEU A 125 -6.49 -5.97 9.12
CA LEU A 125 -5.13 -5.62 9.53
C LEU A 125 -4.73 -6.30 10.84
N THR A 126 -5.67 -6.52 11.77
CA THR A 126 -5.43 -7.33 12.97
C THR A 126 -5.12 -8.79 12.61
N THR A 127 -5.75 -9.35 11.58
CA THR A 127 -5.42 -10.69 11.08
C THR A 127 -4.01 -10.73 10.48
N TRP A 128 -3.63 -9.70 9.72
CA TRP A 128 -2.26 -9.56 9.21
C TRP A 128 -1.21 -9.44 10.33
N ALA A 129 -1.48 -8.64 11.36
CA ALA A 129 -0.64 -8.55 12.54
C ALA A 129 -0.39 -9.93 13.20
N ARG A 130 -1.45 -10.74 13.35
CA ARG A 130 -1.33 -12.11 13.85
C ARG A 130 -0.53 -13.01 12.92
N TRP A 131 -0.66 -12.83 11.60
CA TRP A 131 0.16 -13.55 10.62
C TRP A 131 1.65 -13.23 10.79
N VAL A 132 2.01 -11.95 10.97
CA VAL A 132 3.39 -11.52 11.26
C VAL A 132 3.90 -12.22 12.52
N ASP A 133 3.18 -12.06 13.64
CA ASP A 133 3.54 -12.65 14.94
C ASP A 133 3.66 -14.17 14.91
N ARG A 134 2.92 -14.86 14.03
CA ARG A 134 3.00 -16.32 13.88
C ARG A 134 4.12 -16.76 12.95
N THR A 135 4.40 -16.04 11.88
CA THR A 135 5.11 -16.58 10.71
C THR A 135 6.50 -15.99 10.52
N VAL A 136 6.69 -14.70 10.82
CA VAL A 136 7.94 -13.98 10.52
C VAL A 136 9.06 -14.36 11.50
N ASP A 137 10.23 -14.74 11.02
CA ASP A 137 11.42 -14.87 11.86
C ASP A 137 12.19 -13.53 11.81
N PRO A 138 12.18 -12.71 12.88
CA PRO A 138 12.81 -11.39 12.84
C PRO A 138 14.35 -11.46 12.75
N SER A 139 14.97 -12.63 12.97
CA SER A 139 16.40 -12.82 12.72
C SER A 139 16.75 -12.95 11.23
N LYS A 140 15.75 -13.18 10.37
CA LYS A 140 15.89 -13.43 8.93
C LYS A 140 15.14 -12.43 8.06
N THR A 141 13.99 -11.96 8.53
CA THR A 141 13.08 -11.14 7.75
C THR A 141 12.86 -9.79 8.40
N LYS A 142 13.16 -8.70 7.68
CA LYS A 142 12.74 -7.35 8.06
C LYS A 142 11.33 -7.07 7.52
N VAL A 143 10.48 -6.45 8.33
CA VAL A 143 9.09 -6.14 7.97
C VAL A 143 8.84 -4.65 8.10
N PHE A 144 8.37 -4.07 7.00
CA PHE A 144 7.95 -2.68 6.91
C PHE A 144 6.46 -2.61 6.61
N PHE A 145 5.81 -1.58 7.15
CA PHE A 145 4.47 -1.19 6.74
C PHE A 145 4.53 0.23 6.18
N GLN A 146 4.22 0.39 4.90
CA GLN A 146 4.04 1.69 4.29
C GLN A 146 2.76 2.32 4.86
N GLY A 147 2.89 3.52 5.42
CA GLY A 147 1.78 4.30 5.93
C GLY A 147 0.71 4.61 4.87
N ILE A 148 -0.38 5.22 5.34
CA ILE A 148 -1.53 5.54 4.49
C ILE A 148 -1.12 6.57 3.42
N SER A 149 -1.21 6.17 2.15
CA SER A 149 -1.14 7.10 1.04
C SER A 149 -2.48 7.87 0.95
N PRO A 150 -2.47 9.20 0.94
CA PRO A 150 -3.70 9.99 0.80
C PRO A 150 -4.19 10.00 -0.65
N THR A 151 -5.42 10.47 -0.82
CA THR A 151 -5.95 10.90 -2.12
C THR A 151 -6.19 12.41 -2.09
N HIS A 152 -6.27 13.02 -3.28
CA HIS A 152 -6.58 14.45 -3.43
C HIS A 152 -7.76 14.68 -4.37
N TYR A 153 -8.82 13.88 -4.21
CA TYR A 153 -10.06 14.06 -4.99
C TYR A 153 -10.88 15.25 -4.50
N GLU A 154 -10.82 15.57 -3.20
CA GLU A 154 -11.64 16.61 -2.58
C GLU A 154 -10.77 17.73 -2.00
N GLY A 155 -10.78 18.90 -2.62
CA GLY A 155 -9.97 20.05 -2.21
C GLY A 155 -10.33 20.65 -0.86
N LYS A 156 -11.46 20.23 -0.26
CA LYS A 156 -11.82 20.58 1.11
C LYS A 156 -10.73 20.16 2.11
N ASP A 157 -9.99 19.10 1.81
CA ASP A 157 -8.92 18.57 2.66
C ASP A 157 -7.74 19.55 2.79
N TRP A 158 -7.60 20.50 1.85
CA TRP A 158 -6.62 21.59 1.87
C TRP A 158 -7.26 22.98 1.74
N ASN A 159 -8.50 23.16 2.24
CA ASN A 159 -9.24 24.43 2.26
C ASN A 159 -9.51 25.05 0.87
N GLN A 160 -9.61 24.24 -0.18
CA GLN A 160 -9.99 24.67 -1.53
C GLN A 160 -11.12 23.77 -2.05
N PRO A 161 -12.34 23.86 -1.48
CA PRO A 161 -13.40 22.85 -1.66
C PRO A 161 -13.86 22.63 -3.10
N THR A 162 -13.63 23.59 -4.01
CA THR A 162 -13.99 23.48 -5.43
C THR A 162 -12.94 22.79 -6.29
N LYS A 163 -11.82 22.35 -5.70
CA LYS A 163 -10.69 21.77 -6.43
C LYS A 163 -10.53 20.27 -6.19
N SER A 164 -9.70 19.66 -7.03
CA SER A 164 -9.10 18.33 -6.86
C SER A 164 -7.59 18.45 -7.14
N CYS A 165 -6.87 17.34 -7.28
CA CYS A 165 -5.48 17.35 -7.76
C CYS A 165 -5.31 17.93 -9.18
N THR A 166 -6.39 18.07 -9.95
CA THR A 166 -6.33 18.57 -11.31
C THR A 166 -5.88 20.02 -11.36
N GLY A 167 -4.79 20.29 -12.07
CA GLY A 167 -4.21 21.62 -12.22
C GLY A 167 -3.37 22.08 -11.03
N GLU A 168 -3.20 21.25 -9.99
CA GLU A 168 -2.29 21.53 -8.89
C GLU A 168 -0.84 21.24 -9.35
N THR A 169 0.00 22.27 -9.36
CA THR A 169 1.40 22.20 -9.81
C THR A 169 2.41 22.52 -8.70
N GLN A 170 1.90 22.75 -7.49
CA GLN A 170 2.69 23.09 -6.32
C GLN A 170 2.16 22.32 -5.10
N PRO A 171 3.04 21.94 -4.16
CA PRO A 171 2.62 21.31 -2.92
C PRO A 171 1.74 22.27 -2.09
N PHE A 172 1.18 21.74 -1.02
CA PHE A 172 0.62 22.58 0.03
C PHE A 172 1.75 23.18 0.88
N PHE A 173 1.73 24.51 1.07
CA PHE A 173 2.78 25.25 1.80
C PHE A 173 2.40 25.63 3.25
N GLY A 174 1.25 25.17 3.76
CA GLY A 174 0.87 25.47 5.14
C GLY A 174 1.67 24.67 6.16
N THR A 175 1.77 25.18 7.38
CA THR A 175 2.50 24.52 8.48
C THR A 175 1.84 23.21 8.92
N SER A 176 0.51 23.15 8.88
CA SER A 176 -0.29 21.95 9.18
C SER A 176 -1.30 21.68 8.08
N TYR A 177 -1.43 20.42 7.66
CA TYR A 177 -2.42 20.03 6.67
C TYR A 177 -3.85 20.12 7.24
N PRO A 178 -4.79 20.84 6.62
CA PRO A 178 -6.10 21.15 7.21
C PRO A 178 -6.97 19.93 7.56
N ALA A 179 -6.94 18.87 6.75
CA ALA A 179 -7.70 17.64 7.03
C ALA A 179 -7.22 16.88 8.28
N GLY A 180 -6.03 17.20 8.80
CA GLY A 180 -5.43 16.50 9.92
C GLY A 180 -5.12 15.03 9.62
N THR A 181 -4.99 14.24 10.68
CA THR A 181 -4.62 12.82 10.62
C THR A 181 -5.79 11.96 10.13
N PRO A 182 -5.62 11.18 9.03
CA PRO A 182 -6.66 10.27 8.56
C PRO A 182 -6.96 9.15 9.58
N MET A 183 -8.23 8.77 9.72
CA MET A 183 -8.62 7.68 10.64
C MET A 183 -8.01 6.32 10.27
N ALA A 184 -7.69 6.08 9.00
CA ALA A 184 -6.96 4.89 8.58
C ALA A 184 -5.55 4.83 9.19
N TRP A 185 -4.88 5.98 9.35
CA TRP A 185 -3.57 6.06 10.00
C TRP A 185 -3.68 5.69 11.48
N VAL A 186 -4.76 6.12 12.14
CA VAL A 186 -5.06 5.75 13.54
C VAL A 186 -5.27 4.25 13.67
N VAL A 187 -5.96 3.61 12.71
CA VAL A 187 -6.14 2.16 12.67
C VAL A 187 -4.79 1.44 12.53
N VAL A 188 -3.94 1.88 11.60
CA VAL A 188 -2.60 1.30 11.40
C VAL A 188 -1.79 1.38 12.69
N ASN A 189 -1.67 2.56 13.29
CA ASN A 189 -0.91 2.75 14.54
C ASN A 189 -1.44 1.88 15.68
N ARG A 190 -2.77 1.79 15.83
CA ARG A 190 -3.39 0.95 16.85
C ARG A 190 -3.11 -0.55 16.67
N VAL A 191 -3.01 -1.01 15.42
CA VAL A 191 -2.68 -2.41 15.14
C VAL A 191 -1.19 -2.66 15.36
N LEU A 192 -0.32 -1.80 14.83
CA LEU A 192 1.14 -1.91 14.97
C LEU A 192 1.56 -1.88 16.45
N SER A 193 0.93 -1.05 17.29
CA SER A 193 1.21 -0.99 18.72
C SER A 193 0.90 -2.28 19.50
N ARG A 194 0.30 -3.28 18.87
CA ARG A 194 -0.09 -4.57 19.47
C ARG A 194 0.65 -5.76 18.87
N ILE A 195 1.44 -5.55 17.81
CA ILE A 195 2.28 -6.58 17.22
C ILE A 195 3.44 -6.84 18.18
N LYS A 196 3.79 -8.12 18.37
CA LYS A 196 4.90 -8.52 19.23
C LYS A 196 6.23 -8.48 18.50
N LYS A 197 6.25 -8.85 17.22
CA LYS A 197 7.43 -8.80 16.37
C LYS A 197 7.67 -7.39 15.82
N PRO A 198 8.94 -7.00 15.61
CA PRO A 198 9.26 -5.68 15.07
C PRO A 198 8.64 -5.51 13.67
N VAL A 199 7.99 -4.37 13.49
CA VAL A 199 7.48 -3.88 12.21
C VAL A 199 7.76 -2.39 12.15
N ASP A 200 8.52 -1.96 11.15
CA ASP A 200 8.86 -0.56 10.95
C ASP A 200 7.76 0.15 10.15
N LEU A 201 7.15 1.17 10.75
CA LEU A 201 6.20 2.03 10.04
C LEU A 201 6.98 3.05 9.21
N LEU A 202 6.86 2.97 7.88
CA LEU A 202 7.25 4.06 7.00
C LEU A 202 6.12 5.09 7.02
N ASP A 203 6.17 6.04 7.96
CA ASP A 203 5.09 7.02 8.14
C ASP A 203 5.09 8.09 7.03
N VAL A 204 4.54 7.71 5.88
CA VAL A 204 4.46 8.54 4.68
C VAL A 204 3.23 9.44 4.65
N THR A 205 2.31 9.34 5.62
CA THR A 205 0.96 9.90 5.45
C THR A 205 0.98 11.42 5.39
N THR A 206 1.52 12.09 6.41
CA THR A 206 1.51 13.55 6.48
C THR A 206 2.33 14.16 5.36
N LEU A 207 3.56 13.68 5.10
CA LEU A 207 4.37 14.21 4.00
C LEU A 207 3.67 14.07 2.64
N SER A 208 2.87 13.01 2.47
CA SER A 208 2.16 12.76 1.22
C SER A 208 0.91 13.63 1.07
N GLN A 209 0.26 14.03 2.16
CA GLN A 209 -0.86 14.97 2.13
C GLN A 209 -0.43 16.33 1.56
N TYR A 210 0.83 16.70 1.75
CA TYR A 210 1.34 17.98 1.25
C TYR A 210 1.53 17.96 -0.28
N ARG A 211 1.47 16.81 -0.91
CA ARG A 211 1.87 16.61 -2.31
C ARG A 211 0.70 16.51 -3.27
N LYS A 212 -0.32 17.36 -3.10
CA LYS A 212 -1.46 17.46 -4.04
C LYS A 212 -1.07 17.68 -5.51
N ASP A 213 0.17 18.12 -5.76
CA ASP A 213 0.80 18.33 -7.06
C ASP A 213 1.35 17.06 -7.74
N ALA A 214 1.57 15.98 -6.99
CA ALA A 214 2.37 14.85 -7.45
C ALA A 214 1.55 13.72 -8.10
N HIS A 215 0.25 13.94 -8.31
CA HIS A 215 -0.64 12.97 -8.91
C HIS A 215 -0.61 13.03 -10.45
N PRO A 216 -0.83 11.89 -11.15
CA PRO A 216 -0.97 11.88 -12.61
C PRO A 216 -2.14 12.73 -13.12
N SER A 217 -3.22 12.87 -12.34
CA SER A 217 -4.43 13.57 -12.77
C SER A 217 -4.92 13.01 -14.12
N ALA A 218 -5.03 13.83 -15.17
CA ALA A 218 -5.46 13.41 -16.51
C ALA A 218 -4.41 12.58 -17.29
N TYR A 219 -3.17 12.49 -16.80
CA TYR A 219 -2.07 11.81 -17.48
C TYR A 219 -1.90 10.35 -17.07
N SER A 220 -2.88 9.76 -16.38
CA SER A 220 -2.86 8.34 -15.99
C SER A 220 -3.23 7.39 -17.13
N GLY A 221 -3.66 7.90 -18.29
CA GLY A 221 -4.12 7.15 -19.46
C GLY A 221 -5.59 6.70 -19.35
N ASP A 222 -5.94 6.00 -18.27
CA ASP A 222 -7.23 5.30 -18.16
C ASP A 222 -8.32 6.06 -17.36
N HIS A 223 -7.97 7.17 -16.72
CA HIS A 223 -8.87 7.90 -15.82
C HIS A 223 -8.98 9.38 -16.19
N LYS A 224 -10.18 9.95 -16.02
CA LYS A 224 -10.41 11.39 -16.25
C LYS A 224 -9.58 12.27 -15.30
N ALA A 225 -9.38 11.81 -14.07
CA ALA A 225 -8.47 12.40 -13.09
C ALA A 225 -8.10 11.35 -12.04
N ASP A 226 -6.85 10.89 -12.05
CA ASP A 226 -6.29 10.04 -11.01
C ASP A 226 -5.62 10.89 -9.93
N CYS A 227 -6.29 11.01 -8.79
CA CYS A 227 -5.77 11.68 -7.59
C CYS A 227 -5.46 10.67 -6.48
N SER A 228 -5.07 9.44 -6.85
CA SER A 228 -4.81 8.33 -5.92
C SER A 228 -3.42 7.72 -6.10
N HIS A 229 -2.96 7.57 -7.34
CA HIS A 229 -1.61 7.13 -7.68
C HIS A 229 -0.68 8.31 -7.87
N TRP A 230 0.61 8.06 -8.03
CA TRP A 230 1.64 9.09 -8.04
C TRP A 230 2.50 8.99 -9.30
N CYS A 231 2.86 10.14 -9.86
CA CYS A 231 3.83 10.23 -10.94
C CYS A 231 5.18 9.63 -10.52
N LEU A 232 5.90 9.08 -11.49
CA LEU A 232 7.30 8.65 -11.35
C LEU A 232 8.15 9.35 -12.43
N PRO A 233 9.31 9.95 -12.08
CA PRO A 233 9.81 10.15 -10.72
C PRO A 233 8.89 11.07 -9.90
N GLY A 234 8.92 10.96 -8.57
CA GLY A 234 8.00 11.70 -7.73
C GLY A 234 7.93 11.23 -6.28
N LEU A 235 6.74 11.36 -5.68
CA LEU A 235 6.54 11.11 -4.26
C LEU A 235 6.94 9.69 -3.78
N PRO A 236 6.70 8.60 -4.54
CA PRO A 236 7.16 7.27 -4.13
C PRO A 236 8.68 7.14 -4.01
N ASP A 237 9.46 8.01 -4.65
CA ASP A 237 10.92 8.04 -4.48
C ASP A 237 11.27 8.48 -3.05
N ALA A 238 10.55 9.45 -2.48
CA ALA A 238 10.71 9.85 -1.08
C ALA A 238 10.30 8.73 -0.10
N TRP A 239 9.29 7.93 -0.44
CA TRP A 239 8.94 6.76 0.37
C TRP A 239 10.06 5.71 0.36
N ASN A 240 10.74 5.54 -0.78
CA ASN A 240 11.89 4.65 -0.89
C ASN A 240 13.14 5.20 -0.19
N GLN A 241 13.31 6.52 -0.09
CA GLN A 241 14.34 7.12 0.77
C GLN A 241 14.07 6.83 2.26
N LEU A 242 12.81 6.86 2.71
CA LEU A 242 12.46 6.45 4.07
C LEU A 242 12.70 4.95 4.30
N LEU A 243 12.36 4.10 3.33
CA LEU A 243 12.67 2.67 3.38
C LEU A 243 14.18 2.43 3.48
N TYR A 244 14.98 3.14 2.68
CA TYR A 244 16.44 3.08 2.73
C TYR A 244 16.97 3.48 4.11
N ALA A 245 16.52 4.62 4.64
CA ALA A 245 16.93 5.09 5.95
C ALA A 245 16.56 4.10 7.07
N ALA A 246 15.34 3.57 7.08
CA ALA A 246 14.90 2.59 8.07
C ALA A 246 15.62 1.23 7.94
N LEU A 247 16.00 0.84 6.72
CA LEU A 247 16.70 -0.42 6.48
C LEU A 247 18.13 -0.42 7.06
N PHE A 248 18.81 0.72 7.03
CA PHE A 248 20.21 0.89 7.42
C PHE A 248 20.41 1.72 8.70
N ALA A 249 19.34 2.05 9.41
CA ALA A 249 19.38 2.66 10.73
C ALA A 249 19.89 1.70 11.81
#